data_AF-A0A0Q6SA82-F1
#
_entry.id   AF-A0A0Q6SA82-F1
#
_cell.length_a   1.000
_cell.length_b   1.000
_cell.length_c   1.000
_cell.angle_alpha   90.00
_cell.angle_beta   90.00
_cell.angle_gamma   90.00
#
_symmetry.space_group_name_H-M   'P 1'
#
loop_
_entity.id
_entity.type
_entity.pdbx_description
1 polymer ?
#
loop_
_entity_poly.entity_id
_entity_poly.type
_entity_poly.pdbx_seq_one_letter_code
_entity_poly.pdbx_strand_id
1 'polypeptide(L)'
;MGILIALLFLLLPLAEIATFVLVGREVGVGTTLMLVLASMFAGIVLLRVQGLGTLRRLQQATAKGGDPGRELVHGVMIVIAGILLILPGFLSDLIGLLLFIPPVRDFAWKLIRSRMTVISSASSFQFSRGSDPYAPEQTKARSGSKIVDLDDDEFSRDDTDRPSRPNGPNRLQ
;
A
#
# COMPACT_ATOMS: atom_id res chain seq x y z
N MET A 1 -3.26 19.98 8.24
CA MET A 1 -3.81 18.93 7.35
C MET A 1 -5.15 18.37 7.85
N GLY A 2 -5.29 18.01 9.13
CA GLY A 2 -6.55 17.45 9.65
C GLY A 2 -7.80 18.34 9.47
N ILE A 3 -7.67 19.66 9.66
CA ILE A 3 -8.79 20.61 9.48
C ILE A 3 -9.29 20.63 8.03
N LEU A 4 -8.40 20.53 7.03
CA LEU A 4 -8.79 20.49 5.62
C LEU A 4 -9.63 19.25 5.31
N ILE A 5 -9.20 18.09 5.83
CA ILE A 5 -9.92 16.82 5.66
C ILE A 5 -11.29 16.88 6.35
N ALA A 6 -11.35 17.42 7.57
CA ALA A 6 -12.61 17.62 8.28
C ALA A 6 -13.57 18.55 7.53
N LEU A 7 -13.06 19.66 6.97
CA LEU A 7 -13.84 20.57 6.14
C LEU A 7 -14.35 19.89 4.87
N LEU A 8 -13.52 19.11 4.17
CA LEU A 8 -13.94 18.36 3.00
C LEU A 8 -15.05 17.36 3.34
N PHE A 9 -14.89 16.62 4.43
CA PHE A 9 -15.87 15.64 4.89
C PHE A 9 -17.21 16.29 5.28
N LEU A 10 -17.20 17.53 5.78
CA LEU A 10 -18.41 18.29 6.08
C LEU A 10 -19.03 18.92 4.82
N LEU A 11 -18.21 19.58 4.00
CA LEU A 11 -18.66 20.33 2.83
C LEU A 11 -19.18 19.43 1.72
N LEU A 12 -18.61 18.24 1.54
CA LEU A 12 -18.99 17.34 0.46
C LEU A 12 -20.45 16.89 0.58
N PRO A 13 -20.94 16.32 1.70
CA PRO A 13 -22.36 16.01 1.87
C PRO A 13 -23.29 17.23 1.76
N LEU A 14 -22.86 18.40 2.25
CA LEU A 14 -23.64 19.64 2.10
C LEU A 14 -23.79 20.03 0.63
N ALA A 15 -22.71 19.91 -0.15
CA ALA A 15 -22.73 20.16 -1.59
C ALA A 15 -23.62 19.13 -2.32
N GLU A 16 -23.64 17.87 -1.88
CA GLU A 16 -24.54 16.86 -2.44
C GLU A 16 -26.00 17.22 -2.20
N ILE A 17 -26.37 17.56 -0.96
CA ILE A 17 -27.75 17.96 -0.64
C ILE A 17 -28.15 19.19 -1.46
N ALA A 18 -27.28 20.19 -1.57
CA ALA A 18 -27.54 21.37 -2.40
C ALA A 18 -27.77 20.99 -3.87
N THR A 19 -26.96 20.07 -4.42
CA THR A 19 -27.08 19.62 -5.80
C THR A 19 -28.37 18.81 -6.02
N PHE A 20 -28.74 17.94 -5.09
CA PHE A 20 -30.02 17.23 -5.11
C PHE A 20 -31.22 18.17 -5.14
N VAL A 21 -31.21 19.22 -4.32
CA VAL A 21 -32.28 20.22 -4.30
C VAL A 21 -32.35 20.97 -5.63
N LEU A 22 -31.20 21.39 -6.18
CA LEU A 22 -31.15 22.09 -7.46
C LEU A 22 -31.68 21.21 -8.59
N VAL A 23 -31.16 20.00 -8.75
CA VAL A 23 -31.59 19.07 -9.81
C VAL A 23 -33.05 18.66 -9.62
N GLY A 24 -33.47 18.39 -8.39
CA GLY A 24 -34.85 18.06 -8.05
C GLY A 24 -35.84 19.17 -8.38
N ARG A 25 -35.41 20.44 -8.30
CA ARG A 25 -36.24 21.60 -8.66
C ARG A 25 -36.33 21.81 -10.17
N GLU A 26 -35.25 21.57 -10.91
CA GLU A 26 -35.21 21.78 -12.36
C GLU A 26 -35.84 20.60 -13.14
N VAL A 27 -35.62 19.35 -12.71
CA VAL A 27 -36.02 18.13 -13.45
C VAL A 27 -37.19 17.39 -12.78
N GLY A 28 -37.47 17.70 -11.52
CA GLY A 28 -38.47 17.02 -10.71
C GLY A 28 -37.90 15.87 -9.87
N VAL A 29 -38.53 15.64 -8.70
CA VAL A 29 -38.07 14.65 -7.72
C VAL A 29 -38.15 13.22 -8.27
N GLY A 30 -39.22 12.86 -8.99
CA GLY A 30 -39.38 11.51 -9.54
C GLY A 30 -38.25 11.12 -10.51
N THR A 31 -37.91 12.01 -11.44
CA THR A 31 -36.78 11.82 -12.37
C THR A 31 -35.44 11.78 -11.64
N THR A 32 -35.25 12.63 -10.64
CA THR A 32 -34.05 12.65 -9.80
C THR A 32 -33.83 11.31 -9.09
N LEU A 33 -34.89 10.72 -8.53
CA LEU A 33 -34.83 9.39 -7.92
C LEU A 33 -34.49 8.29 -8.94
N MET A 34 -35.04 8.36 -10.15
CA MET A 34 -34.68 7.42 -11.22
C MET A 34 -33.21 7.53 -11.62
N LEU A 35 -32.66 8.74 -11.72
CA LEU A 35 -31.24 8.96 -12.00
C LEU A 35 -30.35 8.37 -10.90
N VAL A 36 -30.73 8.58 -9.64
CA VAL A 36 -30.05 8.01 -8.47
C VAL A 36 -30.05 6.48 -8.48
N LEU A 37 -31.19 5.87 -8.77
CA LEU A 37 -31.27 4.40 -8.88
C LEU A 37 -30.45 3.88 -10.06
N ALA A 38 -30.47 4.59 -11.18
CA ALA A 38 -29.68 4.25 -12.35
C ALA A 38 -28.17 4.36 -12.07
N SER A 39 -27.72 5.40 -11.35
CA SER A 39 -26.32 5.58 -11.00
C SER A 39 -25.84 4.50 -10.01
N MET A 40 -26.64 4.17 -9.00
CA MET A 40 -26.35 3.04 -8.10
C MET A 40 -26.21 1.72 -8.86
N PHE A 41 -27.17 1.42 -9.74
CA PHE A 41 -27.12 0.20 -10.55
C PHE A 41 -25.88 0.18 -11.46
N ALA A 42 -25.59 1.30 -12.12
CA ALA A 42 -24.39 1.45 -12.93
C ALA A 42 -23.13 1.21 -12.09
N GLY A 43 -23.02 1.81 -10.90
CA GLY A 43 -21.91 1.60 -9.96
C GLY A 43 -21.67 0.14 -9.63
N ILE A 44 -22.73 -0.62 -9.31
CA ILE A 44 -22.65 -2.05 -9.02
C ILE A 44 -22.16 -2.84 -10.24
N VAL A 45 -22.75 -2.59 -11.42
CA VAL A 45 -22.38 -3.30 -12.66
C VAL A 45 -20.93 -3.02 -13.03
N LEU A 46 -20.54 -1.74 -12.99
CA LEU A 46 -19.20 -1.27 -13.26
C LEU A 46 -18.21 -1.95 -12.30
N LEU A 47 -18.44 -1.89 -10.99
CA LEU A 47 -17.60 -2.54 -9.98
C LEU A 47 -17.42 -4.04 -10.25
N ARG A 48 -18.50 -4.74 -10.63
CA ARG A 48 -18.45 -6.17 -10.98
C ARG A 48 -17.60 -6.43 -12.22
N VAL A 49 -17.76 -5.64 -13.28
CA VAL A 49 -17.05 -5.84 -14.55
C VAL A 49 -15.57 -5.46 -14.44
N GLN A 50 -15.25 -4.24 -13.97
CA GLN A 50 -13.84 -3.81 -13.89
C GLN A 50 -13.11 -4.36 -12.68
N GLY A 51 -13.79 -4.62 -11.56
CA GLY A 51 -13.16 -5.20 -10.37
C GLY A 51 -12.58 -6.59 -10.67
N LEU A 52 -13.36 -7.46 -11.34
CA LEU A 52 -12.89 -8.78 -11.76
C LEU A 52 -11.75 -8.70 -12.78
N GLY A 53 -11.83 -7.78 -13.75
CA GLY A 53 -10.77 -7.58 -14.74
C GLY A 53 -9.44 -7.18 -14.10
N THR A 54 -9.50 -6.33 -13.08
CA THR A 54 -8.32 -5.81 -12.37
C THR A 54 -7.70 -6.87 -11.46
N LEU A 55 -8.52 -7.68 -10.79
CA LEU A 55 -8.01 -8.79 -10.01
C LEU A 55 -7.26 -9.81 -10.88
N ARG A 56 -7.77 -10.12 -12.08
CA ARG A 56 -7.10 -11.01 -13.04
C ARG A 56 -5.76 -10.44 -13.51
N ARG A 57 -5.71 -9.14 -13.80
CA ARG A 57 -4.47 -8.44 -14.19
C ARG A 57 -3.46 -8.42 -13.05
N LEU A 58 -3.91 -8.24 -11.81
CA LEU A 58 -3.06 -8.29 -10.63
C LEU A 58 -2.44 -9.68 -10.47
N GLN A 59 -3.25 -10.74 -10.57
CA GLN A 59 -2.76 -12.13 -10.53
C GLN A 59 -1.73 -12.39 -11.63
N GLN A 60 -1.97 -11.90 -12.85
CA GLN A 60 -1.03 -12.03 -13.97
C GLN A 60 0.26 -11.22 -13.76
N ALA A 61 0.18 -10.01 -13.20
CA ALA A 61 1.34 -9.17 -12.93
C ALA A 61 2.25 -9.83 -11.88
N THR A 62 1.66 -10.38 -10.80
CA THR A 62 2.40 -11.12 -9.78
C THR A 62 3.03 -12.39 -10.33
N ALA A 63 2.29 -13.16 -11.15
CA ALA A 63 2.79 -14.39 -11.76
C ALA A 63 3.94 -14.15 -12.76
N LYS A 64 4.00 -12.97 -13.38
CA LYS A 64 5.04 -12.57 -14.34
C LYS A 64 6.20 -11.80 -13.71
N GLY A 65 6.22 -11.62 -12.39
CA GLY A 65 7.24 -10.82 -11.71
C GLY A 65 7.23 -9.32 -12.07
N GLY A 66 6.09 -8.79 -12.54
CA GLY A 66 5.91 -7.36 -12.80
C GLY A 66 5.67 -6.57 -11.52
N ASP A 67 5.63 -5.23 -11.61
CA ASP A 67 5.33 -4.35 -10.48
C ASP A 67 3.83 -4.46 -10.09
N PRO A 68 3.50 -5.10 -8.93
CA PRO A 68 2.12 -5.25 -8.50
C PRO A 68 1.53 -3.93 -7.97
N GLY A 69 2.36 -2.95 -7.61
CA GLY A 69 1.94 -1.70 -7.00
C GLY A 69 0.98 -0.91 -7.87
N ARG A 70 1.28 -0.81 -9.18
CA ARG A 70 0.40 -0.12 -10.13
C ARG A 70 -1.00 -0.74 -10.17
N GLU A 71 -1.08 -2.06 -10.29
CA GLU A 71 -2.37 -2.76 -10.44
C GLU A 71 -3.17 -2.75 -9.13
N LEU A 72 -2.50 -2.80 -7.97
CA LEU A 72 -3.13 -2.63 -6.67
C LEU A 72 -3.81 -1.27 -6.54
N VAL A 73 -3.11 -0.17 -6.84
CA VAL A 73 -3.71 1.18 -6.73
C VAL A 73 -4.87 1.33 -7.72
N HIS A 74 -4.75 0.77 -8.93
CA HIS A 74 -5.86 0.78 -9.89
C HIS A 74 -7.09 0.02 -9.37
N GLY A 75 -6.89 -1.12 -8.71
CA GLY A 75 -7.94 -1.88 -8.05
C GLY A 75 -8.61 -1.10 -6.92
N VAL A 76 -7.82 -0.45 -6.06
CA VAL A 76 -8.34 0.41 -4.98
C VAL A 76 -9.15 1.58 -5.56
N MET A 77 -8.65 2.24 -6.61
CA MET A 77 -9.37 3.33 -7.28
C MET A 77 -10.71 2.86 -7.86
N ILE A 78 -10.81 1.64 -8.40
CA ILE A 78 -12.09 1.06 -8.87
C ILE A 78 -13.08 0.87 -7.74
N VAL A 79 -12.61 0.33 -6.60
CA VAL A 79 -13.46 0.11 -5.43
C VAL A 79 -13.98 1.44 -4.89
N ILE A 80 -13.10 2.43 -4.75
CA ILE A 80 -13.50 3.79 -4.33
C ILE A 80 -14.48 4.40 -5.33
N ALA A 81 -14.22 4.30 -6.64
CA ALA A 81 -15.13 4.78 -7.68
C ALA A 81 -16.51 4.11 -7.60
N GLY A 82 -16.54 2.80 -7.39
CA GLY A 82 -17.78 2.04 -7.22
C GLY A 82 -18.55 2.45 -5.97
N ILE A 83 -17.87 2.62 -4.84
CA ILE A 83 -18.49 3.10 -3.59
C ILE A 83 -19.06 4.51 -3.77
N LEU A 84 -18.33 5.42 -4.43
CA LEU A 84 -18.79 6.77 -4.71
C LEU A 84 -20.03 6.82 -5.61
N LEU A 85 -20.15 5.88 -6.57
CA LEU A 85 -21.33 5.74 -7.44
C LEU A 85 -22.52 5.04 -6.76
N ILE A 86 -22.26 4.22 -5.74
CA ILE A 86 -23.30 3.53 -4.96
C ILE A 86 -23.87 4.47 -3.90
N LEU A 87 -23.06 5.35 -3.31
CA LEU A 87 -23.53 6.38 -2.40
C LEU A 87 -24.06 7.56 -3.22
N PRO A 88 -25.39 7.74 -3.31
CA PRO A 88 -25.94 8.68 -4.26
C PRO A 88 -25.60 10.11 -3.88
N GLY A 89 -24.87 10.77 -4.76
CA GLY A 89 -24.48 12.16 -4.63
C GLY A 89 -24.03 12.62 -6.00
N PHE A 90 -24.85 13.41 -6.71
CA PHE A 90 -24.55 13.83 -8.09
C PHE A 90 -23.09 14.26 -8.30
N LEU A 91 -22.48 14.96 -7.34
CA LEU A 91 -21.07 15.35 -7.44
C LEU A 91 -20.13 14.14 -7.29
N SER A 92 -20.39 13.27 -6.32
CA SER A 92 -19.69 12.00 -6.10
C SER A 92 -19.86 11.02 -7.27
N ASP A 93 -21.03 10.98 -7.92
CA ASP A 93 -21.31 10.18 -9.12
C ASP A 93 -20.42 10.64 -10.29
N LEU A 94 -20.29 11.95 -10.49
CA LEU A 94 -19.39 12.52 -11.50
C LEU A 94 -17.94 12.13 -11.25
N ILE A 95 -17.49 12.25 -10.00
CA ILE A 95 -16.12 11.88 -9.60
C ILE A 95 -15.90 10.36 -9.74
N GLY A 96 -16.87 9.55 -9.32
CA GLY A 96 -16.84 8.09 -9.42
C GLY A 96 -16.75 7.63 -10.87
N LEU A 97 -17.59 8.17 -11.75
CA LEU A 97 -17.55 7.88 -13.20
C LEU A 97 -16.22 8.30 -13.81
N LEU A 98 -15.69 9.48 -13.45
CA LEU A 98 -14.42 9.97 -13.94
C LEU A 98 -13.27 9.03 -13.52
N LEU A 99 -13.28 8.55 -12.27
CA LEU A 99 -12.27 7.63 -11.75
C LEU A 99 -12.32 6.24 -12.40
N PHE A 100 -13.45 5.88 -12.99
CA PHE A 100 -13.62 4.65 -13.78
C PHE A 100 -12.86 4.66 -15.11
N ILE A 101 -12.55 5.84 -15.64
CA ILE A 101 -11.86 6.04 -16.92
C ILE A 101 -10.36 5.75 -16.73
N PRO A 102 -9.76 4.78 -17.47
CA PRO A 102 -8.35 4.41 -17.29
C PRO A 102 -7.36 5.58 -17.37
N PRO A 103 -7.46 6.51 -18.35
CA PRO A 103 -6.62 7.71 -18.38
C PRO A 103 -6.62 8.55 -17.08
N VAL A 104 -7.77 8.70 -16.43
CA VAL A 104 -7.90 9.48 -15.19
C VAL A 104 -7.18 8.76 -14.05
N ARG A 105 -7.32 7.44 -14.01
CA ARG A 105 -6.67 6.56 -13.03
C ARG A 105 -5.15 6.56 -13.19
N ASP A 106 -4.66 6.54 -14.41
CA ASP A 106 -3.23 6.66 -14.71
C ASP A 106 -2.67 8.04 -14.30
N PHE A 107 -3.45 9.11 -14.48
CA PHE A 107 -3.09 10.45 -14.02
C PHE A 107 -3.04 10.52 -12.49
N ALA A 108 -4.06 9.99 -11.81
CA ALA A 108 -4.10 9.90 -10.36
C ALA A 108 -2.91 9.09 -9.81
N TRP A 109 -2.57 7.97 -10.44
CA TRP A 109 -1.39 7.17 -10.09
C TRP A 109 -0.09 7.97 -10.20
N LYS A 110 0.11 8.72 -11.30
CA LYS A 110 1.31 9.57 -11.46
C LYS A 110 1.43 10.60 -10.33
N LEU A 111 0.31 11.19 -9.93
CA LEU A 111 0.25 12.18 -8.85
C LEU A 111 0.59 11.54 -7.50
N ILE A 112 0.04 10.36 -7.20
CA ILE A 112 0.30 9.62 -5.96
C ILE A 112 1.75 9.13 -5.92
N ARG A 113 2.28 8.56 -7.00
CA ARG A 113 3.66 8.07 -7.09
C ARG A 113 4.68 9.17 -6.84
N SER A 114 4.40 10.41 -7.27
CA SER A 114 5.28 11.56 -7.03
C SER A 114 5.38 11.96 -5.55
N ARG A 115 4.44 11.51 -4.71
CA ARG A 115 4.36 11.83 -3.27
C ARG A 115 4.78 10.66 -2.38
N MET A 116 4.88 9.45 -2.91
CA MET A 116 5.40 8.29 -2.19
C MET A 116 6.93 8.25 -2.33
N THR A 117 7.64 8.78 -1.33
CA THR A 117 9.03 8.36 -1.09
C THR A 117 8.99 6.85 -0.94
N VAL A 118 9.60 6.14 -1.88
CA VAL A 118 9.68 4.68 -1.87
C VAL A 118 10.50 4.30 -0.64
N ILE A 119 9.87 4.15 0.52
CA ILE A 119 10.36 3.23 1.53
C ILE A 119 10.08 1.89 0.89
N SER A 120 11.08 1.38 0.16
CA SER A 120 11.13 0.03 -0.31
C SER A 120 11.15 -0.85 0.94
N SER A 121 10.00 -1.03 1.58
CA SER A 121 9.70 -2.29 2.25
C SER A 121 9.56 -3.32 1.14
N ALA A 122 10.66 -3.54 0.41
CA ALA A 122 10.98 -4.83 -0.12
C ALA A 122 11.07 -5.69 1.14
N SER A 123 9.95 -6.26 1.52
CA SER A 123 9.93 -7.55 2.19
C SER A 123 10.76 -8.45 1.29
N SER A 124 12.06 -8.45 1.51
CA SER A 124 13.00 -9.44 1.05
C SER A 124 12.60 -10.73 1.75
N PHE A 125 11.53 -11.36 1.25
CA PHE A 125 11.30 -12.79 1.37
C PHE A 125 12.43 -13.43 0.56
N GLN A 126 13.62 -13.44 1.15
CA GLN A 126 14.74 -14.26 0.70
C GLN A 126 14.35 -15.69 1.04
N PHE A 127 13.73 -16.33 0.06
CA PHE A 127 13.56 -17.77 0.01
C PHE A 127 14.98 -18.36 0.02
N SER A 128 15.49 -18.75 1.19
CA SER A 128 16.75 -19.49 1.33
C SER A 128 16.59 -20.84 0.63
N ARG A 129 16.88 -20.85 -0.66
CA ARG A 129 17.10 -22.05 -1.46
C ARG A 129 18.46 -22.59 -1.05
N GLY A 130 18.48 -23.86 -0.61
CA GLY A 130 19.61 -24.53 0.03
C GLY A 130 20.99 -24.14 -0.49
N SER A 131 21.86 -23.74 0.43
CA SER A 131 23.27 -23.48 0.18
C SER A 131 24.02 -24.79 0.00
N ASP A 132 24.55 -25.00 -1.21
CA ASP A 132 25.57 -26.00 -1.54
C ASP A 132 26.83 -25.78 -0.66
N PRO A 133 27.30 -26.77 0.12
CA PRO A 133 28.47 -26.64 0.98
C PRO A 133 29.84 -26.53 0.27
N TYR A 134 29.89 -26.42 -1.06
CA TYR A 134 31.12 -26.58 -1.86
C TYR A 134 31.46 -25.40 -2.78
N ALA A 135 30.96 -24.20 -2.50
CA ALA A 135 31.34 -23.01 -3.27
C ALA A 135 32.61 -22.36 -2.71
N PRO A 136 33.68 -22.17 -3.52
CA PRO A 136 34.90 -21.52 -3.08
C PRO A 136 34.70 -20.02 -2.84
N GLU A 137 35.22 -19.56 -1.70
CA GLU A 137 35.10 -18.22 -1.14
C GLU A 137 35.80 -17.16 -2.02
N GLN A 138 35.02 -16.33 -2.72
CA GLN A 138 35.52 -15.13 -3.37
C GLN A 138 35.31 -13.92 -2.48
N THR A 139 36.42 -13.41 -1.96
CA THR A 139 36.57 -12.24 -1.10
C THR A 139 35.87 -11.02 -1.72
N LYS A 140 34.78 -10.55 -1.12
CA LYS A 140 34.16 -9.26 -1.47
C LYS A 140 34.59 -8.17 -0.51
N ALA A 141 35.20 -7.15 -1.10
CA ALA A 141 35.54 -5.89 -0.47
C ALA A 141 34.28 -5.11 -0.03
N ARG A 142 34.29 -4.75 1.26
CA ARG A 142 33.77 -3.54 1.92
C ARG A 142 32.58 -2.83 1.27
N SER A 143 31.42 -2.88 1.94
CA SER A 143 30.57 -1.69 2.11
C SER A 143 29.66 -1.82 3.35
N GLY A 144 30.10 -1.15 4.41
CA GLY A 144 29.28 -0.46 5.43
C GLY A 144 27.85 -0.89 5.71
N SER A 145 27.69 -1.91 6.54
CA SER A 145 26.78 -1.88 7.69
C SER A 145 27.21 -3.02 8.61
N LYS A 146 27.86 -2.71 9.74
CA LYS A 146 28.15 -3.73 10.75
C LYS A 146 26.85 -4.03 11.49
N ILE A 147 25.98 -4.79 10.82
CA ILE A 147 24.94 -5.56 11.47
C ILE A 147 25.71 -6.73 12.06
N VAL A 148 25.79 -6.77 13.39
CA VAL A 148 26.37 -7.90 14.10
C VAL A 148 25.23 -8.90 14.20
N ASP A 149 25.17 -9.81 13.21
CA ASP A 149 24.38 -11.03 13.35
C ASP A 149 25.13 -11.90 14.36
N LEU A 150 24.58 -12.01 15.56
CA LEU A 150 25.03 -12.98 16.55
C LEU A 150 24.40 -14.32 16.15
N ASP A 151 25.23 -15.27 15.77
CA ASP A 151 24.81 -16.66 15.60
C ASP A 151 24.53 -17.28 16.99
N ASP A 152 23.59 -18.22 17.07
CA ASP A 152 23.18 -18.84 18.35
C ASP A 152 24.35 -19.55 19.09
N ASP A 153 25.46 -19.79 18.38
CA ASP A 153 26.66 -20.47 18.87
C ASP A 153 27.63 -19.52 19.61
N GLU A 154 27.49 -18.20 19.46
CA GLU A 154 28.40 -17.19 20.04
C GLU A 154 28.06 -16.88 21.52
N PHE A 155 27.01 -17.51 22.06
CA PHE A 155 26.68 -17.43 23.48
C PHE A 155 27.50 -18.40 24.35
N SER A 156 28.83 -18.30 24.28
CA SER A 156 29.72 -19.00 25.22
C SER A 156 30.21 -18.04 26.29
N ARG A 157 29.69 -18.18 27.51
CA ARG A 157 30.25 -17.50 28.68
C ARG A 157 31.60 -18.12 28.98
N ASP A 158 32.67 -17.41 28.62
CA ASP A 158 34.03 -17.80 28.96
C ASP A 158 34.25 -17.56 30.47
N ASP A 159 34.15 -18.62 31.26
CA ASP A 159 34.40 -18.63 32.72
C ASP A 159 35.91 -18.59 33.07
N THR A 160 36.75 -17.97 32.24
CA THR A 160 38.22 -17.96 32.44
C THR A 160 38.77 -16.75 33.19
N ASP A 161 37.96 -15.77 33.59
CA ASP A 161 38.40 -14.68 34.47
C ASP A 161 38.44 -15.09 35.95
N ARG A 162 39.36 -16.01 36.29
CA ARG A 162 39.90 -16.11 37.66
C ARG A 162 41.16 -15.24 37.76
N PRO A 163 41.16 -14.17 38.58
CA PRO A 163 42.37 -13.38 38.78
C PRO A 163 43.46 -14.25 39.39
N SER A 164 44.58 -14.37 38.67
CA SER A 164 45.79 -15.02 39.17
C SER A 164 46.33 -14.25 40.37
N ARG A 165 46.46 -14.92 41.51
CA ARG A 165 47.08 -14.35 42.72
C ARG A 165 48.58 -14.07 42.46
N PRO A 166 49.14 -12.92 42.87
CA PRO A 166 50.53 -12.61 42.62
C PRO A 166 51.45 -13.48 43.48
N ASN A 167 52.51 -13.98 42.86
CA ASN A 167 53.55 -14.80 43.48
C ASN A 167 54.39 -13.95 44.45
N GLY A 168 54.47 -14.34 45.72
CA GLY A 168 55.28 -13.68 46.75
C GLY A 168 56.74 -14.12 46.73
N PRO A 169 57.71 -13.25 47.13
CA PRO A 169 59.12 -13.48 46.85
C PRO A 169 59.76 -14.50 47.79
N ASN A 170 60.63 -15.33 47.22
CA ASN A 170 61.59 -16.18 47.91
C ASN A 170 62.34 -15.40 49.00
N ARG A 171 62.37 -15.91 50.24
CA ARG A 171 63.38 -15.53 51.23
C ARG A 171 63.92 -16.78 51.92
N LEU A 172 65.24 -16.83 51.90
CA LEU A 172 66.16 -17.87 52.40
C LEU A 172 66.08 -18.07 53.92
N GLN A 173 66.55 -19.26 54.33
CA GLN A 173 66.94 -19.76 55.67
C GLN A 173 65.91 -20.62 56.40
#